data_AF-A0AA35SQP8-F1
#
_entry.id   AF-A0AA35SQP8-F1
#
_cell.length_a   1.000
_cell.length_b   1.000
_cell.length_c   1.000
_cell.angle_alpha   90.00
_cell.angle_beta   90.00
_cell.angle_gamma   90.00
#
_symmetry.space_group_name_H-M   'P 1'
#
loop_
_entity.id
_entity.type
_entity.pdbx_description
1 polymer ?
#
loop_
_entity_poly.entity_id
_entity_poly.type
_entity_poly.pdbx_seq_one_letter_code
_entity_poly.pdbx_strand_id
1 'polypeptide(L)'
;MDLEHSFMHVLDELSGHLEQFGEERQGGEEGQDDAELLDNDFFAYPPANMPQTGELEWQEWSKPEIVRFTTDPDRMLADNVLSQDQCDKLLELAKHCKEGDGYQRKAPHTYNELFEGLNILDAAKKSQEGEVVPELSQLYVNASRRSRDAIAKEFNLQTPLYFSYTHLVCRTAKDVVERRDLSHPVHSDNCILNEATGECDKVPPAYTWRDYSAILYLNDEFEGGDFFYAHSTKDLSPEVKA
;
A
#
# COMPACT_ATOMS: atom_id res chain seq x y z
N MET A 1 18.79 10.96 -5.85
CA MET A 1 17.39 10.93 -6.30
C MET A 1 16.66 11.66 -5.20
N ASP A 2 16.17 12.86 -5.50
CA ASP A 2 15.43 13.65 -4.52
C ASP A 2 14.01 13.10 -4.54
N LEU A 3 13.68 12.29 -3.53
CA LEU A 3 12.38 11.64 -3.40
C LEU A 3 11.39 12.69 -2.90
N GLU A 4 10.55 13.22 -3.79
CA GLU A 4 9.59 14.27 -3.46
C GLU A 4 8.40 13.72 -2.66
N HIS A 5 7.82 12.59 -3.09
CA HIS A 5 6.70 11.99 -2.39
C HIS A 5 6.87 10.47 -2.31
N SER A 6 7.25 9.98 -1.13
CA SER A 6 7.48 8.57 -0.85
C SER A 6 6.56 8.05 0.26
N PHE A 7 5.84 6.98 -0.05
CA PHE A 7 4.90 6.36 0.88
C PHE A 7 4.80 4.85 0.63
N MET A 8 4.32 4.12 1.63
CA MET A 8 3.91 2.73 1.47
C MET A 8 2.39 2.66 1.36
N HIS A 9 1.88 2.06 0.29
CA HIS A 9 0.47 1.66 0.17
C HIS A 9 0.33 0.22 0.66
N VAL A 10 -0.42 0.01 1.75
CA VAL A 10 -0.70 -1.28 2.37
C VAL A 10 -2.18 -1.62 2.12
N LEU A 11 -2.45 -2.80 1.58
CA LEU A 11 -3.77 -3.31 1.27
C LEU A 11 -3.95 -4.68 1.92
N ASP A 12 -5.01 -4.83 2.70
CA ASP A 12 -5.28 -6.04 3.47
C ASP A 12 -6.76 -6.47 3.37
N GLU A 13 -7.01 -7.75 3.61
CA GLU A 13 -8.33 -8.39 3.49
C GLU A 13 -8.78 -9.04 4.80
N LEU A 14 -10.10 -9.09 5.06
CA LEU A 14 -10.64 -9.80 6.22
C LEU A 14 -10.77 -11.31 5.97
N SER A 15 -11.13 -11.68 4.75
CA SER A 15 -11.23 -13.06 4.32
C SER A 15 -9.88 -13.49 3.80
N GLY A 16 -9.09 -14.24 4.58
CA GLY A 16 -7.84 -14.86 4.11
C GLY A 16 -8.12 -15.91 3.04
N HIS A 17 -8.61 -15.50 1.88
CA HIS A 17 -9.14 -16.35 0.82
C HIS A 17 -7.98 -17.08 0.13
N LEU A 18 -7.55 -18.18 0.75
CA LEU A 18 -6.67 -19.16 0.13
C LEU A 18 -7.43 -20.14 -0.80
N GLU A 19 -8.77 -20.09 -0.87
CA GLU A 19 -9.59 -21.16 -1.48
C GLU A 19 -10.27 -20.85 -2.83
N GLN A 20 -10.00 -19.72 -3.51
CA GLN A 20 -10.64 -19.43 -4.82
C GLN A 20 -9.71 -19.38 -6.03
N PHE A 21 -8.43 -19.72 -5.88
CA PHE A 21 -7.48 -19.73 -7.01
C PHE A 21 -7.61 -20.95 -7.96
N GLY A 22 -8.55 -21.87 -7.71
CA GLY A 22 -8.60 -23.18 -8.37
C GLY A 22 -9.62 -23.35 -9.51
N GLU A 23 -10.76 -22.67 -9.51
CA GLU A 23 -11.86 -23.01 -10.42
C GLU A 23 -12.66 -21.76 -10.83
N GLU A 24 -12.18 -20.98 -11.81
CA GLU A 24 -13.02 -20.24 -12.79
C GLU A 24 -12.19 -19.38 -13.78
N ARG A 25 -11.03 -19.86 -14.27
CA ARG A 25 -10.42 -19.30 -15.50
C ARG A 25 -10.86 -20.09 -16.73
N GLN A 26 -12.09 -19.88 -17.19
CA GLN A 26 -12.44 -20.09 -18.60
C GLN A 26 -13.12 -18.83 -19.14
N GLY A 27 -12.33 -17.99 -19.83
CA GLY A 27 -12.84 -16.92 -20.69
C GLY A 27 -12.40 -15.52 -20.29
N GLY A 28 -11.10 -15.23 -20.41
CA GLY A 28 -10.54 -13.87 -20.40
C GLY A 28 -9.20 -13.92 -21.13
N GLU A 29 -8.98 -12.99 -22.07
CA GLU A 29 -7.88 -13.00 -23.03
C GLU A 29 -6.50 -13.21 -22.36
N GLU A 30 -5.67 -14.06 -22.98
CA GLU A 30 -4.32 -14.40 -22.55
C GLU A 30 -3.45 -13.15 -22.35
N GLY A 31 -3.15 -12.83 -21.10
CA GLY A 31 -2.24 -11.73 -20.78
C GLY A 31 -2.21 -11.30 -19.32
N GLN A 32 -2.21 -12.21 -18.35
CA GLN A 32 -2.05 -11.85 -16.94
C GLN A 32 -1.64 -13.05 -16.07
N ASP A 33 -0.77 -12.78 -15.09
CA ASP A 33 -0.59 -13.54 -13.84
C ASP A 33 0.49 -14.63 -13.74
N ASP A 34 1.71 -14.36 -14.23
CA ASP A 34 2.90 -15.13 -13.79
C ASP A 34 3.55 -14.57 -12.51
N ALA A 35 3.22 -13.33 -12.13
CA ALA A 35 3.76 -12.69 -10.92
C ALA A 35 2.99 -13.07 -9.64
N GLU A 36 1.69 -13.32 -9.74
CA GLU A 36 0.82 -13.58 -8.57
C GLU A 36 0.91 -15.02 -8.05
N LEU A 37 1.33 -15.98 -8.88
CA LEU A 37 1.46 -17.39 -8.46
C LEU A 37 2.59 -17.61 -7.44
N LEU A 38 3.56 -16.68 -7.35
CA LEU A 38 4.67 -16.77 -6.39
C LEU A 38 4.39 -16.03 -5.07
N ASP A 39 3.36 -15.19 -5.01
CA ASP A 39 3.01 -14.41 -3.81
C ASP A 39 2.39 -15.28 -2.71
N ASN A 40 1.63 -16.31 -3.10
CA ASN A 40 0.96 -17.19 -2.15
C ASN A 40 1.88 -18.24 -1.52
N ASP A 41 2.88 -18.78 -2.25
CA ASP A 41 3.72 -19.87 -1.73
C ASP A 41 4.75 -19.40 -0.67
N PHE A 42 5.15 -18.13 -0.68
CA PHE A 42 6.08 -17.60 0.33
C PHE A 42 5.40 -17.39 1.71
N PHE A 43 4.08 -17.13 1.72
CA PHE A 43 3.31 -16.88 2.94
C PHE A 43 2.39 -18.05 3.36
N ALA A 44 2.03 -18.96 2.45
CA ALA A 44 1.18 -20.13 2.76
C ALA A 44 1.92 -21.20 3.58
N TYR A 45 3.24 -21.26 3.49
CA TYR A 45 4.07 -22.16 4.30
C TYR A 45 5.20 -21.39 4.96
N PRO A 46 5.00 -20.81 6.17
CA PRO A 46 6.15 -20.38 6.95
C PRO A 46 7.08 -21.61 7.11
N PRO A 47 8.39 -21.49 6.83
CA PRO A 47 9.32 -22.60 7.01
C PRO A 47 9.15 -23.16 8.43
N ALA A 48 9.17 -24.48 8.58
CA ALA A 48 8.85 -25.20 9.83
C ALA A 48 9.71 -24.81 11.06
N ASN A 49 10.69 -23.93 10.88
CA ASN A 49 11.57 -23.38 11.91
C ASN A 49 11.42 -21.85 12.08
N MET A 50 10.40 -21.21 11.51
CA MET A 50 10.10 -19.82 11.83
C MET A 50 9.64 -19.79 13.29
N PRO A 51 10.25 -18.96 14.17
CA PRO A 51 9.80 -18.87 15.55
C PRO A 51 8.29 -18.59 15.53
N GLN A 52 7.51 -19.40 16.24
CA GLN A 52 6.13 -19.02 16.55
C GLN A 52 6.25 -17.65 17.21
N THR A 53 5.85 -16.61 16.50
CA THR A 53 5.96 -15.24 17.01
C THR A 53 4.97 -15.16 18.14
N GLY A 54 5.43 -15.46 19.36
CA GLY A 54 4.82 -14.94 20.57
C GLY A 54 4.58 -13.47 20.34
N GLU A 55 3.43 -12.98 20.83
CA GLU A 55 3.01 -11.58 20.82
C GLU A 55 4.24 -10.69 20.69
N LEU A 56 4.44 -10.11 19.49
CA LEU A 56 5.43 -9.06 19.29
C LEU A 56 4.90 -7.88 20.09
N GLU A 57 5.12 -7.93 21.40
CA GLU A 57 4.80 -6.88 22.32
C GLU A 57 5.47 -5.62 21.79
N TRP A 58 4.69 -4.55 21.75
CA TRP A 58 5.04 -3.20 21.34
C TRP A 58 6.25 -2.59 22.10
N GLN A 59 7.03 -3.37 22.85
CA GLN A 59 8.10 -2.91 23.72
C GLN A 59 9.36 -2.45 22.97
N GLU A 60 9.64 -2.95 21.76
CA GLU A 60 10.79 -2.47 20.96
C GLU A 60 10.45 -1.36 19.94
N TRP A 61 9.17 -1.15 19.62
CA TRP A 61 8.73 -0.21 18.59
C TRP A 61 7.76 0.83 19.16
N SER A 62 8.02 2.12 18.92
CA SER A 62 7.22 3.25 19.44
C SER A 62 5.72 3.05 19.21
N LYS A 63 4.92 2.91 20.27
CA LYS A 63 3.46 2.75 20.16
C LYS A 63 2.87 3.85 19.24
N PRO A 64 2.14 3.51 18.16
CA PRO A 64 1.55 4.52 17.29
C PRO A 64 0.64 5.45 18.08
N GLU A 65 0.76 6.74 17.82
CA GLU A 65 -0.12 7.75 18.37
C GLU A 65 -1.29 7.90 17.40
N ILE A 66 -2.43 7.29 17.72
CA ILE A 66 -3.63 7.45 16.89
C ILE A 66 -4.13 8.88 17.08
N VAL A 67 -4.13 9.65 16.00
CA VAL A 67 -4.63 11.02 16.01
C VAL A 67 -5.97 11.08 15.29
N ARG A 68 -7.03 11.19 16.08
CA ARG A 68 -8.39 11.28 15.54
C ARG A 68 -8.65 12.67 14.97
N PHE A 69 -8.33 12.86 13.71
CA PHE A 69 -8.64 14.09 12.97
C PHE A 69 -9.99 14.07 12.25
N THR A 70 -10.60 12.89 12.11
CA THR A 70 -11.82 12.69 11.34
C THR A 70 -12.99 12.29 12.23
N THR A 71 -14.19 12.81 11.92
CA THR A 71 -15.46 12.34 12.50
C THR A 71 -16.03 11.14 11.75
N ASP A 72 -15.42 10.76 10.63
CA ASP A 72 -15.78 9.58 9.85
C ASP A 72 -15.35 8.31 10.62
N PRO A 73 -16.30 7.46 11.02
CA PRO A 73 -16.00 6.27 11.81
C PRO A 73 -15.21 5.20 11.03
N ASP A 74 -15.11 5.32 9.70
CA ASP A 74 -14.43 4.35 8.83
C ASP A 74 -13.01 4.81 8.47
N ARG A 75 -12.51 5.89 9.08
CA ARG A 75 -11.22 6.50 8.76
C ARG A 75 -10.44 6.86 10.00
N MET A 76 -9.12 6.69 9.93
CA MET A 76 -8.18 7.08 10.97
C MET A 76 -6.96 7.75 10.36
N LEU A 77 -6.32 8.61 11.16
CA LEU A 77 -4.97 9.09 10.92
C LEU A 77 -4.15 8.71 12.15
N ALA A 78 -2.89 8.31 11.94
CA ALA A 78 -2.02 7.84 13.01
C ALA A 78 -0.61 8.36 12.76
N ASP A 79 -0.08 9.02 13.78
CA ASP A 79 1.29 9.50 13.80
C ASP A 79 2.19 8.51 14.53
N ASN A 80 3.50 8.61 14.28
CA ASN A 80 4.51 7.79 14.94
C ASN A 80 4.28 6.28 14.75
N VAL A 81 3.67 5.87 13.62
CA VAL A 81 3.55 4.46 13.23
C VAL A 81 4.96 3.87 13.12
N LEU A 82 5.90 4.61 12.54
CA LEU A 82 7.33 4.29 12.53
C LEU A 82 8.13 5.39 13.24
N SER A 83 9.34 5.07 13.70
CA SER A 83 10.30 6.09 14.13
C SER A 83 10.96 6.77 12.92
N GLN A 84 11.49 7.98 13.08
CA GLN A 84 12.22 8.68 12.00
C GLN A 84 13.34 7.82 11.39
N ASP A 85 14.18 7.19 12.23
CA ASP A 85 15.25 6.28 11.75
C ASP A 85 14.74 5.10 10.89
N GLN A 86 13.50 4.66 11.11
CA GLN A 86 12.87 3.60 10.33
C GLN A 86 12.36 4.14 9.00
N CYS A 87 11.75 5.34 9.00
CA CYS A 87 11.37 6.04 7.78
C CYS A 87 12.60 6.30 6.90
N ASP A 88 13.69 6.81 7.46
CA ASP A 88 14.93 7.09 6.74
C ASP A 88 15.52 5.83 6.08
N LYS A 89 15.49 4.70 6.79
CA LYS A 89 15.91 3.39 6.23
C LYS A 89 15.00 2.91 5.11
N LEU A 90 13.69 3.12 5.22
CA LEU A 90 12.75 2.79 4.13
C LEU A 90 12.95 3.72 2.92
N LEU A 91 13.31 4.98 3.13
CA LEU A 91 13.74 5.89 2.06
C LEU A 91 15.07 5.45 1.42
N GLU A 92 15.97 4.81 2.16
CA GLU A 92 17.14 4.15 1.56
C GLU A 92 16.74 2.97 0.68
N LEU A 93 15.82 2.12 1.14
CA LEU A 93 15.27 1.02 0.35
C LEU A 93 14.57 1.54 -0.93
N ALA A 94 13.87 2.66 -0.83
CA ALA A 94 13.16 3.30 -1.94
C ALA A 94 14.06 3.69 -3.12
N LYS A 95 15.39 3.79 -2.92
CA LYS A 95 16.36 4.00 -4.01
C LYS A 95 16.47 2.81 -4.97
N HIS A 96 15.92 1.65 -4.59
CA HIS A 96 15.85 0.45 -5.41
C HIS A 96 14.50 0.29 -6.13
N CYS A 97 13.61 1.28 -6.03
CA CYS A 97 12.37 1.32 -6.79
C CYS A 97 12.62 1.36 -8.30
N LYS A 98 11.64 0.86 -9.05
CA LYS A 98 11.68 0.74 -10.51
C LYS A 98 10.55 1.55 -11.14
N GLU A 99 10.86 2.25 -12.23
CA GLU A 99 9.85 2.97 -13.03
C GLU A 99 8.69 2.06 -13.44
N GLY A 100 7.47 2.49 -13.12
CA GLY A 100 6.24 1.79 -13.46
C GLY A 100 6.05 0.44 -12.77
N ASP A 101 6.70 0.18 -11.63
CA ASP A 101 6.47 -1.06 -10.87
C ASP A 101 4.98 -1.29 -10.58
N GLY A 102 4.51 -2.52 -10.73
CA GLY A 102 3.09 -2.87 -10.64
C GLY A 102 2.24 -2.49 -11.86
N TYR A 103 2.81 -1.89 -12.91
CA TYR A 103 2.08 -1.46 -14.11
C TYR A 103 2.78 -1.82 -15.42
N GLN A 104 2.00 -1.94 -16.50
CA GLN A 104 2.52 -2.16 -17.86
C GLN A 104 3.19 -0.92 -18.46
N ARG A 105 3.00 0.27 -17.85
CA ARG A 105 3.50 1.56 -18.34
C ARG A 105 4.27 2.31 -17.26
N LYS A 106 5.29 3.04 -17.67
CA LYS A 106 6.18 3.82 -16.78
C LYS A 106 5.47 4.97 -16.05
N ALA A 107 4.46 5.56 -16.68
CA ALA A 107 3.67 6.67 -16.15
C ALA A 107 2.21 6.21 -15.99
N PRO A 108 1.91 5.46 -14.90
CA PRO A 108 0.65 4.74 -14.75
C PRO A 108 -0.56 5.64 -14.47
N HIS A 109 -0.37 6.86 -13.97
CA HIS A 109 -1.48 7.74 -13.62
C HIS A 109 -1.48 9.01 -14.47
N THR A 110 -0.33 9.67 -14.61
CA THR A 110 -0.18 10.86 -15.45
C THR A 110 1.21 10.92 -16.08
N TYR A 111 1.33 11.48 -17.28
CA TYR A 111 2.62 11.68 -17.95
C TYR A 111 3.50 12.75 -17.27
N ASN A 112 2.89 13.54 -16.39
CA ASN A 112 3.53 14.65 -15.71
C ASN A 112 4.13 14.25 -14.35
N GLU A 113 4.31 12.96 -14.11
CA GLU A 113 5.07 12.48 -12.97
C GLU A 113 6.03 11.37 -13.40
N LEU A 114 7.06 11.18 -12.59
CA LEU A 114 7.80 9.93 -12.49
C LEU A 114 7.12 9.08 -11.43
N PHE A 115 6.84 7.83 -11.75
CA PHE A 115 6.29 6.86 -10.83
C PHE A 115 7.25 5.69 -10.75
N GLU A 116 7.77 5.44 -9.55
CA GLU A 116 8.65 4.32 -9.26
C GLU A 116 8.09 3.56 -8.07
N GLY A 117 8.34 2.25 -8.02
CA GLY A 117 7.95 1.50 -6.84
C GLY A 117 8.70 0.19 -6.66
N LEU A 118 8.43 -0.45 -5.52
CA LEU A 118 9.03 -1.71 -5.10
C LEU A 118 8.03 -2.50 -4.24
N ASN A 119 7.52 -3.60 -4.76
CA ASN A 119 6.73 -4.55 -3.97
C ASN A 119 7.62 -5.38 -3.00
N ILE A 120 7.01 -5.97 -1.98
CA ILE A 120 7.73 -6.73 -0.93
C ILE A 120 8.54 -7.90 -1.50
N LEU A 121 7.98 -8.63 -2.47
CA LEU A 121 8.64 -9.79 -3.06
C LEU A 121 9.93 -9.40 -3.79
N ASP A 122 9.87 -8.33 -4.58
CA ASP A 122 11.05 -7.85 -5.31
C ASP A 122 12.10 -7.24 -4.37
N ALA A 123 11.68 -6.60 -3.27
CA ALA A 123 12.62 -6.20 -2.21
C ALA A 123 13.33 -7.41 -1.59
N ALA A 124 12.61 -8.52 -1.36
CA ALA A 124 13.18 -9.76 -0.84
C ALA A 124 14.14 -10.42 -1.85
N LYS A 125 13.79 -10.49 -3.14
CA LYS A 125 14.67 -11.00 -4.20
C LYS A 125 15.96 -10.19 -4.29
N LYS A 126 15.86 -8.86 -4.35
CA LYS A 126 17.02 -7.96 -4.34
C LYS A 126 17.90 -8.18 -3.12
N SER A 127 17.31 -8.53 -1.98
CA SER A 127 18.08 -8.87 -0.79
C SER A 127 18.83 -10.19 -0.91
N GLN A 128 18.19 -11.23 -1.46
CA GLN A 128 18.83 -12.51 -1.76
C GLN A 128 19.99 -12.36 -2.75
N GLU A 129 19.86 -11.44 -3.71
CA GLU A 129 20.88 -11.12 -4.71
C GLU A 129 22.01 -10.23 -4.16
N GLY A 130 21.86 -9.72 -2.93
CA GLY A 130 22.85 -8.86 -2.26
C GLY A 130 22.82 -7.39 -2.70
N GLU A 131 21.81 -6.98 -3.48
CA GLU A 131 21.60 -5.56 -3.85
C GLU A 131 21.06 -4.74 -2.68
N VAL A 132 20.24 -5.36 -1.82
CA VAL A 132 19.61 -4.74 -0.65
C VAL A 132 20.04 -5.50 0.60
N VAL A 133 20.46 -4.78 1.64
CA VAL A 133 20.79 -5.43 2.92
C VAL A 133 19.53 -6.07 3.54
N PRO A 134 19.59 -7.31 4.07
CA PRO A 134 18.42 -8.02 4.59
C PRO A 134 17.59 -7.24 5.61
N GLU A 135 18.24 -6.41 6.41
CA GLU A 135 17.60 -5.59 7.43
C GLU A 135 16.60 -4.59 6.83
N LEU A 136 16.87 -4.04 5.64
CA LEU A 136 15.94 -3.11 4.97
C LEU A 136 14.71 -3.84 4.43
N SER A 137 14.90 -5.01 3.82
CA SER A 137 13.79 -5.85 3.34
C SER A 137 12.91 -6.32 4.51
N GLN A 138 13.52 -6.72 5.62
CA GLN A 138 12.79 -7.12 6.82
C GLN A 138 12.05 -5.94 7.47
N LEU A 139 12.65 -4.74 7.51
CA LEU A 139 12.01 -3.53 7.99
C LEU A 139 10.75 -3.21 7.17
N TYR A 140 10.81 -3.39 5.84
CA TYR A 140 9.67 -3.15 4.95
C TYR A 140 8.48 -4.07 5.24
N VAL A 141 8.74 -5.38 5.42
CA VAL A 141 7.72 -6.35 5.84
C VAL A 141 7.13 -5.99 7.22
N ASN A 142 7.99 -5.59 8.16
CA ASN A 142 7.56 -5.23 9.50
C ASN A 142 6.72 -3.94 9.52
N ALA A 143 7.05 -2.96 8.68
CA ALA A 143 6.28 -1.73 8.53
C ALA A 143 4.89 -1.99 7.93
N SER A 144 4.79 -2.88 6.93
CA SER A 144 3.52 -3.35 6.38
C SER A 144 2.65 -3.99 7.47
N ARG A 145 3.20 -4.96 8.20
CA ARG A 145 2.52 -5.63 9.33
C ARG A 145 2.06 -4.63 10.39
N ARG A 146 2.93 -3.68 10.76
CA ARG A 146 2.63 -2.69 11.79
C ARG A 146 1.47 -1.78 11.40
N SER A 147 1.41 -1.38 10.13
CA SER A 147 0.31 -0.58 9.59
C SER A 147 -1.01 -1.36 9.70
N ARG A 148 -1.00 -2.64 9.29
CA ARG A 148 -2.15 -3.53 9.44
C ARG A 148 -2.59 -3.69 10.90
N ASP A 149 -1.65 -3.90 11.82
CA ASP A 149 -1.96 -4.07 13.24
C ASP A 149 -2.58 -2.79 13.85
N ALA A 150 -2.15 -1.61 13.38
CA ALA A 150 -2.74 -0.34 13.78
C ALA A 150 -4.20 -0.22 13.32
N ILE A 151 -4.50 -0.58 12.06
CA ILE A 151 -5.87 -0.62 11.52
C ILE A 151 -6.74 -1.59 12.34
N ALA A 152 -6.28 -2.83 12.50
CA ALA A 152 -7.05 -3.87 13.18
C ALA A 152 -7.40 -3.48 14.61
N LYS A 153 -6.46 -2.80 15.29
CA LYS A 153 -6.65 -2.30 16.64
C LYS A 153 -7.61 -1.12 16.71
N GLU A 154 -7.47 -0.11 15.84
CA GLU A 154 -8.32 1.09 15.89
C GLU A 154 -9.78 0.75 15.64
N PHE A 155 -10.04 -0.12 14.65
CA PHE A 155 -11.39 -0.54 14.30
C PHE A 155 -11.88 -1.74 15.12
N ASN A 156 -11.10 -2.21 16.10
CA ASN A 156 -11.43 -3.34 16.98
C ASN A 156 -11.92 -4.58 16.19
N LEU A 157 -11.18 -4.93 15.14
CA LEU A 157 -11.53 -6.02 14.24
C LEU A 157 -11.51 -7.36 14.98
N GLN A 158 -12.58 -8.13 14.84
CA GLN A 158 -12.69 -9.45 15.44
C GLN A 158 -12.03 -10.55 14.58
N THR A 159 -11.86 -10.26 13.30
CA THR A 159 -11.17 -11.10 12.32
C THR A 159 -9.80 -10.50 12.04
N PRO A 160 -8.72 -11.30 11.99
CA PRO A 160 -7.42 -10.80 11.59
C PRO A 160 -7.46 -10.32 10.14
N LEU A 161 -6.70 -9.26 9.86
CA LEU A 161 -6.42 -8.84 8.50
C LEU A 161 -5.31 -9.70 7.91
N TYR A 162 -5.44 -10.07 6.64
CA TYR A 162 -4.43 -10.81 5.88
C TYR A 162 -3.80 -9.90 4.83
N PHE A 163 -2.51 -10.10 4.61
CA PHE A 163 -1.75 -9.37 3.59
C PHE A 163 -2.34 -9.63 2.21
N SER A 164 -2.74 -8.57 1.51
CA SER A 164 -3.09 -8.66 0.09
C SER A 164 -1.99 -8.08 -0.78
N TYR A 165 -1.57 -6.84 -0.51
CA TYR A 165 -0.53 -6.17 -1.28
C TYR A 165 0.15 -5.08 -0.47
N THR A 166 1.45 -4.87 -0.69
CA THR A 166 2.13 -3.67 -0.19
C THR A 166 3.12 -3.17 -1.22
N HIS A 167 3.11 -1.86 -1.43
CA HIS A 167 3.90 -1.19 -2.44
C HIS A 167 4.56 0.05 -1.85
N LEU A 168 5.90 0.09 -1.88
CA LEU A 168 6.70 1.25 -1.58
C LEU A 168 6.76 2.07 -2.85
N VAL A 169 6.20 3.27 -2.83
CA VAL A 169 5.99 4.10 -4.01
C VAL A 169 6.76 5.41 -3.85
N CYS A 170 7.41 5.82 -4.92
CA CYS A 170 8.05 7.12 -5.07
C CYS A 170 7.41 7.85 -6.26
N ARG A 171 6.92 9.06 -6.01
CA ARG A 171 6.34 9.93 -7.02
C ARG A 171 7.13 11.23 -7.05
N THR A 172 7.47 11.68 -8.24
CA THR A 172 8.19 12.94 -8.48
C THR A 172 7.48 13.72 -9.56
N ALA A 173 7.15 14.98 -9.31
CA ALA A 173 6.48 15.81 -10.30
C ALA A 173 7.44 16.14 -11.46
N LYS A 174 6.93 16.12 -12.69
CA LYS A 174 7.65 16.60 -13.87
C LYS A 174 7.15 17.99 -14.24
N ASP A 175 8.06 18.96 -14.21
CA ASP A 175 7.91 20.39 -14.55
C ASP A 175 6.75 21.16 -13.88
N VAL A 176 7.16 22.27 -13.25
CA VAL A 176 6.44 23.06 -12.25
C VAL A 176 5.51 24.12 -12.88
N VAL A 177 4.60 23.69 -13.75
CA VAL A 177 3.48 24.56 -14.14
C VAL A 177 2.39 24.42 -13.08
N GLU A 178 1.79 25.52 -12.61
CA GLU A 178 0.62 25.44 -11.72
C GLU A 178 -0.49 24.63 -12.39
N ARG A 179 -0.68 23.41 -11.90
CA ARG A 179 -1.60 22.41 -12.44
C ARG A 179 -2.78 22.26 -11.49
N ARG A 180 -3.94 21.90 -12.05
CA ARG A 180 -5.19 21.68 -11.29
C ARG A 180 -5.84 20.34 -11.60
N ASP A 181 -5.21 19.53 -12.44
CA ASP A 181 -5.61 18.15 -12.72
C ASP A 181 -5.20 17.22 -11.57
N LEU A 182 -5.99 16.17 -11.38
CA LEU A 182 -5.68 15.12 -10.43
C LEU A 182 -4.51 14.28 -10.97
N SER A 183 -3.48 14.08 -10.15
CA SER A 183 -2.35 13.21 -10.49
C SER A 183 -2.75 11.73 -10.51
N HIS A 184 -3.74 11.37 -9.70
CA HIS A 184 -4.38 10.06 -9.67
C HIS A 184 -5.92 10.25 -9.69
N PRO A 185 -6.67 9.61 -10.61
CA PRO A 185 -8.12 9.73 -10.64
C PRO A 185 -8.78 9.25 -9.35
N VAL A 186 -9.97 9.80 -9.07
CA VAL A 186 -10.85 9.30 -8.01
C VAL A 186 -11.23 7.85 -8.34
N HIS A 187 -11.01 6.95 -7.39
CA HIS A 187 -11.32 5.54 -7.53
C HIS A 187 -11.58 4.92 -6.15
N SER A 188 -12.07 3.68 -6.16
CA SER A 188 -12.09 2.81 -4.98
C SER A 188 -11.15 1.63 -5.24
N ASP A 189 -10.41 1.20 -4.21
CA ASP A 189 -9.46 0.09 -4.32
C ASP A 189 -10.14 -1.29 -4.43
N ASN A 190 -11.39 -1.40 -3.99
CA ASN A 190 -12.07 -2.69 -3.80
C ASN A 190 -13.41 -2.82 -4.51
N CYS A 191 -13.76 -1.88 -5.37
CA CYS A 191 -14.98 -1.93 -6.16
C CYS A 191 -14.88 -1.09 -7.43
N ILE A 192 -15.85 -1.29 -8.33
CA ILE A 192 -16.04 -0.40 -9.47
C ILE A 192 -16.84 0.81 -8.98
N LEU A 193 -16.17 1.95 -8.85
CA LEU A 193 -16.81 3.20 -8.43
C LEU A 193 -17.55 3.84 -9.61
N ASN A 194 -18.85 4.07 -9.45
CA ASN A 194 -19.62 4.93 -10.32
C ASN A 194 -19.33 6.40 -9.97
N GLU A 195 -18.48 7.05 -10.75
CA GLU A 195 -18.05 8.43 -10.51
C GLU A 195 -19.19 9.45 -10.43
N ALA A 196 -20.35 9.16 -11.03
CA ALA A 196 -21.48 10.09 -11.07
C ALA A 196 -22.39 9.99 -9.86
N THR A 197 -22.54 8.79 -9.28
CA THR A 197 -23.46 8.49 -8.18
C THR A 197 -22.76 8.20 -6.86
N GLY A 198 -21.47 7.83 -6.89
CA GLY A 198 -20.72 7.34 -5.74
C GLY A 198 -21.04 5.89 -5.36
N GLU A 199 -21.85 5.19 -6.15
CA GLU A 199 -22.15 3.77 -5.94
C GLU A 199 -20.92 2.90 -6.23
N CYS A 200 -20.78 1.81 -5.48
CA CYS A 200 -19.56 1.02 -5.42
C CYS A 200 -19.93 -0.45 -5.63
N ASP A 201 -19.77 -0.93 -6.86
CA ASP A 201 -20.14 -2.29 -7.26
C ASP A 201 -18.99 -3.26 -6.97
N LYS A 202 -19.15 -4.11 -5.95
CA LYS A 202 -18.19 -5.17 -5.60
C LYS A 202 -18.34 -6.38 -6.53
N VAL A 203 -17.90 -6.23 -7.77
CA VAL A 203 -17.94 -7.28 -8.80
C VAL A 203 -16.63 -7.35 -9.57
N PRO A 204 -16.28 -8.50 -10.19
CA PRO A 204 -15.16 -8.58 -11.11
C PRO A 204 -15.27 -7.50 -12.22
N PRO A 205 -14.15 -6.88 -12.64
CA PRO A 205 -12.76 -7.22 -12.31
C PRO A 205 -12.20 -6.51 -11.05
N ALA A 206 -13.03 -5.92 -10.18
CA ALA A 206 -12.52 -5.28 -8.96
C ALA A 206 -11.94 -6.30 -7.98
N TYR A 207 -10.90 -5.88 -7.25
CA TYR A 207 -10.29 -6.64 -6.15
C TYR A 207 -11.17 -6.56 -4.89
N THR A 208 -12.32 -7.25 -4.92
CA THR A 208 -13.41 -7.10 -3.93
C THR A 208 -13.04 -7.45 -2.49
N TRP A 209 -11.92 -8.16 -2.29
CA TRP A 209 -11.39 -8.61 -1.02
C TRP A 209 -10.51 -7.57 -0.30
N ARG A 210 -10.08 -6.49 -0.95
CA ARG A 210 -9.27 -5.44 -0.32
C ARG A 210 -10.12 -4.58 0.63
N ASP A 211 -10.37 -5.09 1.83
CA ASP A 211 -11.29 -4.47 2.78
C ASP A 211 -10.72 -3.22 3.45
N TYR A 212 -9.41 -3.20 3.70
CA TYR A 212 -8.74 -2.07 4.34
C TYR A 212 -7.49 -1.65 3.56
N SER A 213 -7.28 -0.33 3.49
CA SER A 213 -6.08 0.27 2.93
C SER A 213 -5.45 1.25 3.93
N ALA A 214 -4.13 1.37 3.86
CA ALA A 214 -3.38 2.40 4.56
C ALA A 214 -2.31 2.98 3.63
N ILE A 215 -2.11 4.29 3.77
CA ILE A 215 -1.00 5.02 3.15
C ILE A 215 -0.12 5.50 4.29
N LEU A 216 1.10 4.97 4.36
CA LEU A 216 2.11 5.37 5.32
C LEU A 216 3.12 6.28 4.64
N TYR A 217 3.02 7.58 4.91
CA TYR A 217 3.98 8.58 4.45
C TYR A 217 5.33 8.38 5.13
N LEU A 218 6.42 8.49 4.35
CA LEU A 218 7.79 8.28 4.84
C LEU A 218 8.61 9.56 4.87
N ASN A 219 8.14 10.62 4.22
CA ASN A 219 8.78 11.92 4.19
C ASN A 219 7.73 13.02 4.31
N ASP A 220 8.17 14.13 4.90
CA ASP A 220 7.39 15.35 5.06
C ASP A 220 7.83 16.39 4.02
N GLU A 221 7.16 17.55 4.03
CA GLU A 221 7.57 18.75 3.29
C GLU A 221 7.64 18.59 1.76
N PHE A 222 6.53 18.19 1.15
CA PHE A 222 6.36 18.20 -0.31
C PHE A 222 5.24 19.15 -0.75
N GLU A 223 5.31 19.62 -2.01
CA GLU A 223 4.32 20.54 -2.59
C GLU A 223 3.38 19.80 -3.54
N GLY A 224 2.07 19.92 -3.29
CA GLY A 224 1.03 19.23 -4.05
C GLY A 224 0.97 17.73 -3.73
N GLY A 225 0.16 16.98 -4.48
CA GLY A 225 0.00 15.54 -4.23
C GLY A 225 -0.69 15.20 -2.91
N ASP A 226 -1.40 16.17 -2.33
CA ASP A 226 -2.22 15.99 -1.14
C ASP A 226 -3.24 14.87 -1.37
N PHE A 227 -3.38 14.02 -0.35
CA PHE A 227 -4.38 12.97 -0.37
C PHE A 227 -5.73 13.54 0.03
N PHE A 228 -6.79 13.05 -0.60
CA PHE A 228 -8.14 13.46 -0.28
C PHE A 228 -9.07 12.27 -0.40
N TYR A 229 -10.15 12.30 0.37
CA TYR A 229 -11.25 11.38 0.16
C TYR A 229 -12.29 12.00 -0.77
N ALA A 230 -13.03 11.16 -1.47
CA ALA A 230 -14.16 11.61 -2.27
C ALA A 230 -15.25 10.54 -2.27
N HIS A 231 -16.51 10.97 -2.23
CA HIS A 231 -17.62 10.04 -2.45
C HIS A 231 -17.88 9.84 -3.96
N SER A 232 -17.66 10.90 -4.74
CA SER A 232 -17.81 10.91 -6.19
C SER A 232 -16.87 11.96 -6.79
N THR A 233 -16.73 12.02 -8.12
CA THR A 233 -15.91 13.08 -8.75
C THR A 233 -16.51 14.48 -8.59
N LYS A 234 -17.74 14.59 -8.07
CA LYS A 234 -18.43 15.86 -7.78
C LYS A 234 -18.35 16.27 -6.31
N ASP A 235 -17.91 15.37 -5.44
CA ASP A 235 -17.90 15.56 -3.99
C ASP A 235 -16.53 15.20 -3.43
N LEU A 236 -15.63 16.19 -3.50
CA LEU A 236 -14.27 16.10 -2.98
C LEU A 236 -14.28 16.58 -1.53
N SER A 237 -13.81 15.73 -0.61
CA SER A 237 -13.57 16.16 0.77
C SER A 237 -12.37 17.10 0.85
N PRO A 238 -12.22 17.86 1.94
CA PRO A 238 -11.00 18.63 2.19
C PRO A 238 -9.75 17.74 2.13
N GLU A 239 -8.66 18.30 1.62
CA GLU A 239 -7.36 17.66 1.57
C GLU A 239 -6.89 17.24 2.96
N VAL A 240 -6.37 16.02 3.05
CA VAL A 240 -5.67 15.47 4.20
C VAL A 240 -4.19 15.70 3.96
N LYS A 241 -3.60 16.60 4.74
CA LYS A 241 -2.16 16.80 4.76
C LYS A 241 -1.57 15.87 5.81
N ALA A 242 -0.58 15.07 5.38
CA ALA A 242 0.31 14.37 6.28
C ALA A 242 1.21 15.38 7.01
#